data_AF-A0A5P2DUS0-F1
#
_entry.id   AF-A0A5P2DUS0-F1
#
_cell.length_a   1.000
_cell.length_b   1.000
_cell.length_c   1.000
_cell.angle_alpha   90.00
_cell.angle_beta   90.00
_cell.angle_gamma   90.00
#
_symmetry.space_group_name_H-M   'P 1'
#
loop_
_entity.id
_entity.type
_entity.pdbx_description
1 polymer ?
#
loop_
_entity_poly.entity_id
_entity_poly.type
_entity_poly.pdbx_seq_one_letter_code
_entity_poly.pdbx_strand_id
1 'polypeptide(L)'
;MGLNTSAEAPLPVGQVSRLIGGWIDRLGQVWVEGQITQLSRRPGAGVVFLTLRDPSHDISVSVTCFRQVFDEVADVVSEGARVVLLAKPEWYAPRGQLSLRATEIRPVGIGELLARLERLKRSLASEGLFALDRKQPLPFLPQLIGLVVGRASAAERDVLENARRRWPAVRFEVRNVAVQGVHAVPQVVQAVKELDALDEVDVIIVARGGGSVEDLLPFSDEEVVRTVAAARTPVVSAIGHEPDSPLLDLVADVRASTPTDAAKKVVPDVGEELERVRQLQARGLRAVSGLLDREERGLAHALARPVFVHPQRMVEIREDELEALLGRARRTLGHLLDRADSELAHTLARVVALSPAATLERGYAVLQRADGHVVRSPEEVAPHDVLRARVADGTFSVTVSPADAVGPADAADAAGAADPAGAADSAGAADAADPAGPADPEAASQ
;
A
#
# COMPACT_ATOMS: atom_id res chain seq x y z
N MET A 1 60.05 -51.90 -40.89
CA MET A 1 60.27 -52.30 -42.30
C MET A 1 58.98 -52.07 -43.07
N GLY A 2 59.01 -51.19 -44.06
CA GLY A 2 57.96 -51.15 -45.10
C GLY A 2 58.18 -52.28 -46.11
N LEU A 3 57.11 -52.74 -46.74
CA LEU A 3 57.17 -53.75 -47.79
C LEU A 3 57.16 -53.07 -49.15
N ASN A 4 58.18 -53.31 -49.97
CA ASN A 4 58.25 -52.79 -51.34
C ASN A 4 57.45 -53.72 -52.26
N THR A 5 56.16 -53.44 -52.42
CA THR A 5 55.27 -54.15 -53.36
C THR A 5 55.13 -53.36 -54.66
N SER A 6 55.21 -54.03 -55.81
CA SER A 6 54.90 -53.47 -57.13
C SER A 6 53.69 -54.18 -57.75
N ALA A 7 53.12 -53.60 -58.82
CA ALA A 7 52.02 -54.23 -59.55
C ALA A 7 52.41 -55.58 -60.20
N GLU A 8 53.70 -55.80 -60.46
CA GLU A 8 54.26 -57.02 -61.04
C GLU A 8 54.56 -58.10 -59.99
N ALA A 9 54.58 -57.74 -58.69
CA ALA A 9 54.81 -58.64 -57.57
C ALA A 9 53.81 -58.38 -56.42
N PRO A 10 52.51 -58.64 -56.63
CA PRO A 10 51.48 -58.41 -55.61
C PRO A 10 51.56 -59.41 -54.47
N LEU A 11 51.38 -58.94 -53.23
CA LEU A 11 51.23 -59.83 -52.07
C LEU A 11 49.83 -60.47 -52.06
N PRO A 12 49.72 -61.80 -51.84
CA PRO A 12 48.42 -62.43 -51.67
C PRO A 12 47.74 -61.91 -50.39
N VAL A 13 46.42 -61.71 -50.44
CA VAL A 13 45.62 -61.08 -49.36
C VAL A 13 45.81 -61.79 -48.00
N GLY A 14 45.96 -63.12 -48.00
CA GLY A 14 46.24 -63.88 -46.78
C GLY A 14 47.61 -63.59 -46.14
N GLN A 15 48.62 -63.21 -46.92
CA GLN A 15 49.92 -62.78 -46.42
C GLN A 15 49.85 -61.37 -45.82
N VAL A 16 49.09 -60.46 -46.44
CA VAL A 16 48.81 -59.12 -45.89
C VAL A 16 48.05 -59.23 -44.55
N SER A 17 47.01 -60.06 -44.49
CA SER A 17 46.26 -60.30 -43.24
C SER A 17 47.14 -60.89 -42.12
N ARG A 18 48.07 -61.80 -42.46
CA ARG A 18 49.05 -62.35 -41.51
C ARG A 18 50.04 -61.28 -40.99
N LEU A 19 50.48 -60.38 -41.87
CA LEU A 19 51.37 -59.28 -41.51
C LEU A 19 50.67 -58.28 -40.58
N ILE A 20 49.41 -57.96 -40.83
CA ILE A 20 48.58 -57.11 -39.96
C ILE A 20 48.46 -57.72 -38.56
N GLY A 21 48.14 -59.02 -38.46
CA GLY A 21 48.13 -59.75 -37.19
C GLY A 21 49.47 -59.65 -36.43
N GLY A 22 50.59 -59.88 -37.12
CA GLY A 22 51.94 -59.75 -36.52
C GLY A 22 52.40 -58.32 -36.20
N TRP A 23 51.67 -57.29 -36.62
CA TRP A 23 51.81 -55.92 -36.08
C TRP A 23 50.93 -55.69 -34.86
N ILE A 24 49.71 -56.21 -34.87
CA ILE A 24 48.75 -56.12 -33.75
C ILE A 24 49.26 -56.88 -32.52
N ASP A 25 49.80 -58.10 -32.69
CA ASP A 25 50.39 -58.89 -31.59
C ASP A 25 51.56 -58.16 -30.88
N ARG A 26 52.25 -57.25 -31.57
CA ARG A 26 53.36 -56.45 -30.99
C ARG A 26 52.90 -55.33 -30.06
N LEU A 27 51.61 -55.02 -30.01
CA LEU A 27 51.06 -54.09 -29.01
C LEU A 27 51.05 -54.69 -27.59
N GLY A 28 51.19 -56.02 -27.46
CA GLY A 28 51.22 -56.69 -26.16
C GLY A 28 49.88 -56.65 -25.42
N GLN A 29 49.92 -56.57 -24.09
CA GLN A 29 48.75 -56.28 -23.27
C GLN A 29 48.64 -54.78 -23.04
N VAL A 30 47.45 -54.23 -23.23
CA VAL A 30 47.15 -52.80 -23.06
C VAL A 30 45.96 -52.61 -22.13
N TRP A 31 46.02 -51.56 -21.31
CA TRP A 31 44.86 -51.08 -20.56
C TRP A 31 44.00 -50.22 -21.47
N VAL A 32 42.71 -50.51 -21.54
CA VAL A 32 41.73 -49.78 -22.35
C VAL A 32 40.56 -49.38 -21.47
N GLU A 33 40.16 -48.12 -21.53
CA GLU A 33 38.96 -47.60 -20.90
C GLU A 33 37.84 -47.51 -21.94
N GLY A 34 36.60 -47.78 -21.53
CA GLY A 34 35.44 -47.43 -22.35
C GLY A 34 34.11 -47.85 -21.71
N GLN A 35 33.03 -47.58 -22.43
CA GLN A 35 31.67 -47.91 -22.01
C GLN A 35 31.19 -49.20 -22.70
N ILE A 36 30.59 -50.12 -21.95
CA ILE A 36 29.98 -51.33 -22.52
C ILE A 36 28.66 -50.94 -23.18
N THR A 37 28.62 -50.95 -24.51
CA THR A 37 27.40 -50.63 -25.28
C THR A 37 26.54 -51.85 -25.58
N GLN A 38 27.11 -53.05 -25.52
CA GLN A 38 26.42 -54.30 -25.76
C GLN A 38 27.08 -55.45 -24.99
N LEU A 39 26.27 -56.29 -24.34
CA LEU A 39 26.68 -57.45 -23.54
C LEU A 39 25.96 -58.72 -24.04
N SER A 40 26.67 -59.59 -24.76
CA SER A 40 26.12 -60.87 -25.24
C SER A 40 26.62 -62.05 -24.40
N ARG A 41 25.87 -62.37 -23.33
CA ARG A 41 26.06 -63.57 -22.51
C ARG A 41 25.19 -64.71 -23.03
N ARG A 42 25.76 -65.63 -23.82
CA ARG A 42 25.04 -66.79 -24.37
C ARG A 42 24.99 -67.94 -23.35
N PRO A 43 23.83 -68.55 -23.05
CA PRO A 43 23.76 -69.74 -22.19
C PRO A 43 24.65 -70.87 -22.74
N GLY A 44 25.51 -71.43 -21.88
CA GLY A 44 26.43 -72.51 -22.24
C GLY A 44 27.74 -72.09 -22.92
N ALA A 45 27.94 -70.82 -23.28
CA ALA A 45 29.22 -70.35 -23.83
C ALA A 45 30.25 -70.07 -22.71
N GLY A 46 31.51 -70.48 -22.93
CA GLY A 46 32.63 -70.21 -22.01
C GLY A 46 33.26 -68.81 -22.14
N VAL A 47 32.81 -68.03 -23.12
CA VAL A 47 33.24 -66.65 -23.38
C VAL A 47 32.03 -65.72 -23.46
N VAL A 48 32.23 -64.49 -23.01
CA VAL A 48 31.26 -63.39 -23.09
C VAL A 48 31.76 -62.38 -24.12
N PHE A 49 30.87 -61.93 -24.99
CA PHE A 49 31.17 -60.90 -25.98
C PHE A 49 30.62 -59.56 -25.49
N LEU A 50 31.48 -58.55 -25.52
CA LEU A 50 31.24 -57.18 -25.11
C LEU A 50 31.54 -56.26 -26.30
N THR A 51 30.82 -55.16 -26.43
CA THR A 51 31.23 -54.05 -27.31
C THR A 51 31.64 -52.89 -26.43
N LEU A 52 32.90 -52.45 -26.55
CA LEU A 52 33.43 -51.30 -25.82
C LEU A 52 33.44 -50.09 -26.75
N ARG A 53 32.81 -48.99 -26.35
CA ARG A 53 32.84 -47.71 -27.07
C ARG A 53 33.64 -46.68 -26.28
N ASP A 54 34.51 -45.95 -26.97
CA ASP A 54 35.15 -44.75 -26.40
C ASP A 54 34.13 -43.58 -26.41
N PRO A 55 33.74 -43.05 -25.23
CA PRO A 55 32.84 -41.91 -25.13
C PRO A 55 33.44 -40.57 -25.61
N SER A 56 34.69 -40.54 -26.09
CA SER A 56 35.34 -39.34 -26.63
C SER A 56 35.45 -39.32 -28.15
N HIS A 57 35.46 -40.47 -28.83
CA HIS A 57 35.81 -40.54 -30.27
C HIS A 57 34.87 -41.37 -31.16
N ASP A 58 33.77 -41.89 -30.62
CA ASP A 58 32.82 -42.78 -31.32
C ASP A 58 33.46 -44.06 -31.93
N ILE A 59 34.61 -44.48 -31.40
CA ILE A 59 35.26 -45.72 -31.79
C ILE A 59 34.67 -46.85 -30.96
N SER A 60 34.18 -47.91 -31.62
CA SER A 60 33.69 -49.13 -30.98
C SER A 60 34.56 -50.33 -31.34
N VAL A 61 35.00 -51.09 -30.35
CA VAL A 61 35.83 -52.30 -30.50
C VAL A 61 35.16 -53.48 -29.82
N SER A 62 35.15 -54.64 -30.48
CA SER A 62 34.63 -55.87 -29.87
C SER A 62 35.64 -56.41 -28.86
N VAL A 63 35.19 -56.65 -27.64
CA VAL A 63 35.95 -57.26 -26.55
C VAL A 63 35.40 -58.66 -26.29
N THR A 64 36.28 -59.64 -26.10
CA THR A 64 35.91 -60.99 -25.65
C THR A 64 36.61 -61.28 -24.34
N CYS A 65 35.86 -61.69 -23.32
CA CYS A 65 36.41 -62.14 -22.04
C CYS A 65 36.02 -63.59 -21.76
N PHE A 66 36.84 -64.27 -20.96
CA PHE A 66 36.43 -65.54 -20.38
C PHE A 66 35.32 -65.33 -19.36
N ARG A 67 34.40 -66.29 -19.29
CA ARG A 67 33.26 -66.22 -18.37
C ARG A 67 33.68 -66.01 -16.91
N GLN A 68 34.78 -66.63 -16.46
CA GLN A 68 35.30 -66.46 -15.09
C GLN A 68 35.64 -65.00 -14.78
N VAL A 69 36.35 -64.31 -15.68
CA VAL A 69 36.75 -62.90 -15.54
C VAL A 69 35.53 -61.96 -15.54
N PHE A 70 34.46 -62.31 -16.26
CA PHE A 70 33.22 -61.53 -16.25
C PHE A 70 32.36 -61.82 -15.02
N ASP A 71 32.24 -63.09 -14.60
CA ASP A 71 31.42 -63.50 -13.47
C ASP A 71 31.95 -62.90 -12.13
N GLU A 72 33.24 -62.54 -12.03
CA GLU A 72 33.82 -61.76 -10.89
C GLU A 72 33.31 -60.31 -10.78
N VAL A 73 32.85 -59.70 -11.89
CA VAL A 73 32.37 -58.31 -11.93
C VAL A 73 30.90 -58.18 -12.36
N ALA A 74 30.22 -59.31 -12.60
CA ALA A 74 28.88 -59.36 -13.15
C ALA A 74 27.80 -58.72 -12.25
N ASP A 75 28.04 -58.61 -10.95
CA ASP A 75 27.13 -57.96 -9.99
C ASP A 75 27.20 -56.42 -10.05
N VAL A 76 28.24 -55.85 -10.68
CA VAL A 76 28.52 -54.40 -10.73
C VAL A 76 28.52 -53.85 -12.17
N VAL A 77 28.74 -54.71 -13.17
CA VAL A 77 28.94 -54.31 -14.57
C VAL A 77 27.74 -54.69 -15.45
N SER A 78 26.94 -53.69 -15.82
CA SER A 78 25.81 -53.80 -16.76
C SER A 78 26.15 -53.25 -18.15
N GLU A 79 25.23 -53.38 -19.11
CA GLU A 79 25.22 -52.48 -20.27
C GLU A 79 25.11 -51.03 -19.79
N GLY A 80 25.82 -50.12 -20.46
CA GLY A 80 26.02 -48.73 -20.03
C GLY A 80 27.21 -48.53 -19.08
N ALA A 81 27.71 -49.56 -18.38
CA ALA A 81 28.78 -49.39 -17.40
C ALA A 81 30.13 -49.01 -18.05
N ARG A 82 30.86 -48.11 -17.38
CA ARG A 82 32.22 -47.71 -17.75
C ARG A 82 33.24 -48.61 -17.05
N VAL A 83 34.12 -49.22 -17.83
CA VAL A 83 35.10 -50.20 -17.34
C VAL A 83 36.50 -49.90 -17.85
N VAL A 84 37.49 -50.28 -17.04
CA VAL A 84 38.90 -50.33 -17.43
C VAL A 84 39.30 -51.79 -17.53
N LEU A 85 39.73 -52.22 -18.71
CA LEU A 85 40.06 -53.62 -18.99
C LEU A 85 41.50 -53.78 -19.48
N LEU A 86 42.20 -54.78 -18.93
CA LEU A 86 43.49 -55.22 -19.41
C LEU A 86 43.25 -56.22 -20.53
N ALA A 87 43.54 -55.83 -21.77
CA ALA A 87 43.26 -56.67 -22.93
C ALA A 87 44.48 -56.87 -23.83
N LYS A 88 44.54 -58.04 -24.46
CA LYS A 88 45.45 -58.31 -25.57
C LYS A 88 44.70 -58.11 -26.90
N PRO A 89 45.19 -57.28 -27.84
CA PRO A 89 44.66 -57.24 -29.19
C PRO A 89 44.85 -58.57 -29.93
N GLU A 90 43.79 -59.09 -30.54
CA GLU A 90 43.76 -60.31 -31.35
C GLU A 90 43.15 -59.99 -32.74
N TRP A 91 43.79 -60.45 -33.81
CA TRP A 91 43.36 -60.23 -35.19
C TRP A 91 42.68 -61.47 -35.79
N TYR A 92 41.38 -61.38 -36.09
CA TYR A 92 40.63 -62.48 -36.69
C TYR A 92 40.80 -62.50 -38.21
N ALA A 93 41.89 -63.12 -38.66
CA ALA A 93 42.32 -63.16 -40.06
C ALA A 93 41.24 -63.55 -41.10
N PRO A 94 40.26 -64.46 -40.84
CA PRO A 94 39.22 -64.81 -41.82
C PRO A 94 38.17 -63.73 -42.11
N ARG A 95 37.95 -62.76 -41.21
CA ARG A 95 37.03 -61.62 -41.44
C ARG A 95 37.72 -60.25 -41.40
N GLY A 96 39.03 -60.21 -41.15
CA GLY A 96 39.77 -58.95 -41.05
C GLY A 96 39.29 -58.05 -39.90
N GLN A 97 38.85 -58.66 -38.79
CA GLN A 97 38.31 -57.93 -37.64
C GLN A 97 39.33 -57.89 -36.50
N LEU A 98 39.54 -56.69 -35.95
CA LEU A 98 40.25 -56.51 -34.67
C LEU A 98 39.28 -56.80 -33.53
N SER A 99 39.72 -57.61 -32.56
CA SER A 99 39.05 -57.82 -31.29
C SER A 99 40.05 -57.69 -30.14
N LEU A 100 39.58 -57.25 -28.99
CA LEU A 100 40.37 -57.19 -27.75
C LEU A 100 40.01 -58.39 -26.87
N ARG A 101 40.99 -59.11 -26.34
CA ARG A 101 40.76 -60.19 -25.39
C ARG A 101 41.05 -59.71 -23.97
N ALA A 102 40.00 -59.43 -23.20
CA ALA A 102 40.14 -58.97 -21.83
C ALA A 102 40.55 -60.12 -20.90
N THR A 103 41.62 -59.86 -20.14
CA THR A 103 42.20 -60.76 -19.12
C THR A 103 41.80 -60.33 -17.72
N GLU A 104 41.60 -59.03 -17.51
CA GLU A 104 41.11 -58.42 -16.27
C GLU A 104 40.10 -57.33 -16.63
N ILE A 105 39.01 -57.21 -15.87
CA ILE A 105 38.01 -56.14 -16.01
C ILE A 105 37.87 -55.48 -14.64
N ARG A 106 38.02 -54.16 -14.58
CA ARG A 106 37.78 -53.35 -13.38
C ARG A 106 36.60 -52.43 -13.65
N PRO A 107 35.52 -52.46 -12.85
CA PRO A 107 34.51 -51.41 -12.91
C PRO A 107 35.17 -50.08 -12.52
N VAL A 108 34.91 -49.01 -13.29
CA VAL A 108 35.30 -47.66 -12.86
C VAL A 108 34.34 -47.26 -11.75
N GLY A 109 34.76 -47.47 -10.51
CA GLY A 109 33.94 -47.16 -9.35
C GLY A 109 33.59 -45.67 -9.31
N ILE A 110 32.33 -45.36 -9.01
CA ILE A 110 31.79 -44.00 -8.86
C ILE A 110 32.73 -43.10 -8.01
N GLY A 111 33.40 -43.68 -7.00
CA GLY A 111 34.37 -42.98 -6.16
C GLY A 111 35.58 -42.37 -6.88
N GLU A 112 36.10 -42.96 -7.97
CA GLU A 112 37.22 -42.37 -8.72
C GLU A 112 36.76 -41.18 -9.56
N LEU A 113 35.57 -41.30 -10.17
CA LEU A 113 34.93 -40.21 -10.91
C LEU A 113 34.57 -39.04 -9.99
N LEU A 114 33.99 -39.30 -8.82
CA LEU A 114 33.75 -38.29 -7.79
C LEU A 114 35.06 -37.67 -7.29
N ALA A 115 36.12 -38.46 -7.09
CA ALA A 115 37.43 -37.93 -6.70
C ALA A 115 38.04 -37.02 -7.80
N ARG A 116 37.82 -37.32 -9.09
CA ARG A 116 38.23 -36.45 -10.20
C ARG A 116 37.43 -35.15 -10.21
N LEU A 117 36.11 -35.21 -10.07
CA LEU A 117 35.23 -34.04 -10.01
C LEU A 117 35.55 -33.14 -8.80
N GLU A 118 35.81 -33.73 -7.65
CA GLU A 118 36.16 -33.00 -6.43
C GLU A 118 37.57 -32.37 -6.51
N ARG A 119 38.54 -32.98 -7.22
CA ARG A 119 39.82 -32.33 -7.57
C ARG A 119 39.60 -31.14 -8.52
N LEU A 120 38.80 -31.31 -9.57
CA LEU A 120 38.48 -30.25 -10.53
C LEU A 120 37.80 -29.06 -9.85
N LYS A 121 36.80 -29.34 -9.01
CA LYS A 121 36.13 -28.36 -8.14
C LYS A 121 37.12 -27.56 -7.30
N ARG A 122 38.09 -28.21 -6.65
CA ARG A 122 39.12 -27.49 -5.86
C ARG A 122 40.03 -26.62 -6.72
N SER A 123 40.39 -27.07 -7.93
CA SER A 123 41.16 -26.25 -8.88
C SER A 123 40.39 -24.99 -9.26
N LEU A 124 39.18 -25.15 -9.78
CA LEU A 124 38.33 -24.03 -10.23
C LEU A 124 37.93 -23.09 -9.07
N ALA A 125 37.79 -23.61 -7.85
CA ALA A 125 37.60 -22.81 -6.64
C ALA A 125 38.85 -21.97 -6.30
N SER A 126 40.05 -22.54 -6.43
CA SER A 126 41.31 -21.83 -6.18
C SER A 126 41.60 -20.72 -7.21
N GLU A 127 41.09 -20.88 -8.43
CA GLU A 127 41.09 -19.87 -9.48
C GLU A 127 40.00 -18.79 -9.28
N GLY A 128 39.09 -18.97 -8.31
CA GLY A 128 38.04 -18.01 -7.97
C GLY A 128 36.81 -18.04 -8.90
N LEU A 129 36.61 -19.07 -9.72
CA LEU A 129 35.48 -19.12 -10.66
C LEU A 129 34.10 -19.18 -9.96
N PHE A 130 34.05 -19.65 -8.71
CA PHE A 130 32.83 -19.72 -7.90
C PHE A 130 32.62 -18.49 -6.98
N ALA A 131 33.41 -17.42 -7.13
CA ALA A 131 33.31 -16.23 -6.29
C ALA A 131 31.95 -15.52 -6.48
N LEU A 132 31.28 -15.18 -5.37
CA LEU A 132 29.95 -14.55 -5.41
C LEU A 132 29.98 -13.18 -6.11
N ASP A 133 31.08 -12.44 -6.01
CA ASP A 133 31.24 -11.11 -6.64
C ASP A 133 31.31 -11.16 -8.18
N ARG A 134 31.46 -12.36 -8.77
CA ARG A 134 31.35 -12.56 -10.22
C ARG A 134 29.91 -12.74 -10.70
N LYS A 135 28.98 -13.04 -9.79
CA LYS A 135 27.61 -13.43 -10.15
C LYS A 135 26.76 -12.21 -10.48
N GLN A 136 26.11 -12.25 -11.63
CA GLN A 136 25.29 -11.18 -12.13
C GLN A 136 23.84 -11.29 -11.61
N PRO A 137 23.20 -10.18 -11.21
CA PRO A 137 21.79 -10.19 -10.85
C PRO A 137 20.93 -10.45 -12.10
N LEU A 138 19.84 -11.20 -11.96
CA LEU A 138 18.88 -11.39 -13.05
C LEU A 138 18.20 -10.07 -13.42
N PRO A 139 17.93 -9.82 -14.72
CA PRO A 139 17.12 -8.68 -15.15
C PRO A 139 15.71 -8.81 -14.57
N PHE A 140 15.13 -7.69 -14.12
CA PHE A 140 13.78 -7.68 -13.55
C PHE A 140 12.71 -8.09 -14.59
N LEU A 141 12.91 -7.75 -15.86
CA LEU A 141 11.99 -8.02 -16.97
C LEU A 141 12.77 -8.42 -18.23
N PRO A 142 13.16 -9.70 -18.38
CA PRO A 142 13.78 -10.19 -19.61
C PRO A 142 12.76 -10.16 -20.76
N GLN A 143 13.16 -9.63 -21.91
CA GLN A 143 12.39 -9.64 -23.15
C GLN A 143 12.70 -10.86 -24.01
N LEU A 144 13.96 -11.30 -24.05
CA LEU A 144 14.42 -12.47 -24.81
C LEU A 144 15.27 -13.38 -23.92
N ILE A 145 14.83 -14.62 -23.79
CA ILE A 145 15.48 -15.66 -22.99
C ILE A 145 16.16 -16.67 -23.92
N GLY A 146 17.46 -16.84 -23.78
CA GLY A 146 18.18 -17.94 -24.42
C GLY A 146 17.87 -19.25 -23.70
N LEU A 147 17.56 -20.33 -24.42
CA LEU A 147 17.27 -21.64 -23.82
C LEU A 147 18.12 -22.73 -24.46
N VAL A 148 19.10 -23.24 -23.72
CA VAL A 148 19.92 -24.39 -24.11
C VAL A 148 19.28 -25.64 -23.50
N VAL A 149 18.75 -26.53 -24.35
CA VAL A 149 17.93 -27.67 -23.88
C VAL A 149 17.96 -28.85 -24.86
N GLY A 150 17.68 -30.05 -24.36
CA GLY A 150 17.51 -31.24 -25.19
C GLY A 150 16.31 -31.13 -26.15
N ARG A 151 16.52 -31.49 -27.42
CA ARG A 151 15.49 -31.43 -28.48
C ARG A 151 14.20 -32.16 -28.08
N ALA A 152 13.06 -31.47 -28.15
CA ALA A 152 11.72 -32.01 -27.87
C ALA A 152 11.57 -32.61 -26.45
N SER A 153 12.35 -32.11 -25.49
CA SER A 153 12.33 -32.60 -24.12
C SER A 153 11.06 -32.18 -23.35
N ALA A 154 10.85 -32.77 -22.17
CA ALA A 154 9.87 -32.25 -21.20
C ALA A 154 10.31 -30.87 -20.69
N ALA A 155 11.59 -30.71 -20.32
CA ALA A 155 12.17 -29.47 -19.82
C ALA A 155 11.94 -28.26 -20.75
N GLU A 156 12.06 -28.44 -22.07
CA GLU A 156 11.77 -27.40 -23.06
C GLU A 156 10.32 -26.91 -22.96
N ARG A 157 9.36 -27.84 -22.91
CA ARG A 157 7.93 -27.53 -22.79
C ARG A 157 7.61 -26.89 -21.43
N ASP A 158 8.15 -27.45 -20.35
CA ASP A 158 7.94 -26.96 -18.98
C ASP A 158 8.40 -25.50 -18.83
N VAL A 159 9.58 -25.15 -19.34
CA VAL A 159 10.11 -23.77 -19.31
C VAL A 159 9.21 -22.84 -20.13
N LEU A 160 8.94 -23.19 -21.38
CA LEU A 160 8.18 -22.35 -22.31
C LEU A 160 6.73 -22.11 -21.85
N GLU A 161 6.05 -23.14 -21.34
CA GLU A 161 4.65 -23.04 -20.88
C GLU A 161 4.55 -22.22 -19.58
N ASN A 162 5.40 -22.48 -18.59
CA ASN A 162 5.39 -21.71 -17.34
C ASN A 162 5.77 -20.25 -17.58
N ALA A 163 6.76 -19.97 -18.42
CA ALA A 163 7.15 -18.61 -18.78
C ALA A 163 6.01 -17.85 -19.50
N ARG A 164 5.41 -18.44 -20.55
CA ARG A 164 4.30 -17.81 -21.29
C ARG A 164 3.06 -17.61 -20.42
N ARG A 165 2.80 -18.50 -19.45
CA ARG A 165 1.68 -18.35 -18.51
C ARG A 165 1.86 -17.15 -17.58
N ARG A 166 3.09 -16.85 -17.16
CA ARG A 166 3.39 -15.71 -16.27
C ARG A 166 3.59 -14.40 -17.02
N TRP A 167 4.23 -14.44 -18.19
CA TRP A 167 4.48 -13.30 -19.06
C TRP A 167 4.29 -13.69 -20.54
N PRO A 168 3.10 -13.48 -21.15
CA PRO A 168 2.83 -13.91 -22.52
C PRO A 168 3.69 -13.28 -23.61
N ALA A 169 4.27 -12.10 -23.36
CA ALA A 169 5.06 -11.36 -24.34
C ALA A 169 6.58 -11.71 -24.34
N VAL A 170 7.00 -12.74 -23.59
CA VAL A 170 8.41 -13.12 -23.46
C VAL A 170 8.84 -13.92 -24.69
N ARG A 171 9.95 -13.52 -25.30
CA ARG A 171 10.54 -14.20 -26.46
C ARG A 171 11.54 -15.26 -25.97
N PHE A 172 11.71 -16.31 -26.75
CA PHE A 172 12.67 -17.37 -26.47
C PHE A 172 13.51 -17.66 -27.71
N GLU A 173 14.83 -17.69 -27.53
CA GLU A 173 15.79 -18.15 -28.54
C GLU A 173 16.31 -19.52 -28.12
N VAL A 174 15.77 -20.59 -28.73
CA VAL A 174 16.07 -21.96 -28.32
C VAL A 174 17.25 -22.52 -29.11
N ARG A 175 18.20 -23.14 -28.40
CA ARG A 175 19.30 -23.93 -28.98
C ARG A 175 19.14 -25.38 -28.52
N ASN A 176 18.66 -26.22 -29.44
CA ASN A 176 18.52 -27.64 -29.16
C ASN A 176 19.86 -28.37 -29.27
N VAL A 177 20.35 -28.91 -28.16
CA VAL A 177 21.65 -29.58 -28.04
C VAL A 177 21.50 -31.03 -27.58
N ALA A 178 22.53 -31.84 -27.80
CA ALA A 178 22.70 -33.08 -27.05
C ALA A 178 22.94 -32.74 -25.57
N VAL A 179 22.11 -33.26 -24.68
CA VAL A 179 22.28 -33.12 -23.22
C VAL A 179 23.01 -34.30 -22.58
N GLN A 180 23.36 -35.30 -23.39
CA GLN A 180 24.02 -36.54 -22.96
C GLN A 180 24.93 -37.10 -24.06
N GLY A 181 25.94 -37.86 -23.67
CA GLY A 181 26.91 -38.50 -24.58
C GLY A 181 27.98 -37.56 -25.13
N VAL A 182 28.79 -38.09 -26.05
CA VAL A 182 30.03 -37.49 -26.60
C VAL A 182 29.87 -36.03 -27.05
N HIS A 183 28.76 -35.74 -27.73
CA HIS A 183 28.53 -34.44 -28.35
C HIS A 183 27.96 -33.38 -27.41
N ALA A 184 27.67 -33.73 -26.15
CA ALA A 184 27.01 -32.82 -25.23
C ALA A 184 27.89 -31.61 -24.85
N VAL A 185 29.15 -31.84 -24.47
CA VAL A 185 30.08 -30.75 -24.09
C VAL A 185 30.27 -29.75 -25.25
N PRO A 186 30.69 -30.17 -26.48
CA PRO A 186 30.90 -29.21 -27.57
C PRO A 186 29.64 -28.46 -27.98
N GLN A 187 28.47 -29.12 -27.99
CA GLN A 187 27.22 -28.49 -28.39
C GLN A 187 26.68 -27.52 -27.34
N VAL A 188 26.77 -27.84 -26.04
CA VAL A 188 26.39 -26.92 -24.96
C VAL A 188 27.32 -25.70 -24.96
N VAL A 189 28.63 -25.90 -25.07
CA VAL A 189 29.62 -24.82 -25.16
C VAL A 189 29.33 -23.89 -26.34
N GLN A 190 29.07 -24.46 -27.52
CA GLN A 190 28.76 -23.69 -28.72
C GLN A 190 27.43 -22.92 -28.58
N ALA A 191 26.39 -23.57 -28.06
CA ALA A 191 25.07 -22.94 -27.86
C ALA A 191 25.11 -21.79 -26.85
N VAL A 192 25.86 -21.92 -25.75
CA VAL A 192 26.06 -20.83 -24.79
C VAL A 192 26.82 -19.67 -25.46
N LYS A 193 27.90 -19.94 -26.20
CA LYS A 193 28.66 -18.90 -26.92
C LYS A 193 27.83 -18.19 -27.99
N GLU A 194 26.96 -18.91 -28.69
CA GLU A 194 26.04 -18.32 -29.69
C GLU A 194 24.99 -17.42 -29.05
N LEU A 195 24.46 -17.78 -27.89
CA LEU A 195 23.47 -16.97 -27.17
C LEU A 195 24.10 -15.76 -26.46
N ASP A 196 25.31 -15.92 -25.90
CA ASP A 196 26.09 -14.84 -25.26
C ASP A 196 26.62 -13.80 -26.28
N ALA A 197 26.70 -14.17 -27.56
CA ALA A 197 27.05 -13.28 -28.66
C ALA A 197 25.86 -12.45 -29.20
N LEU A 198 24.64 -12.66 -28.69
CA LEU A 198 23.44 -11.92 -29.08
C LEU A 198 23.11 -10.86 -28.03
N ASP A 199 23.39 -9.59 -28.34
CA ASP A 199 23.11 -8.45 -27.44
C ASP A 199 21.62 -8.30 -27.07
N GLU A 200 20.70 -8.93 -27.80
CA GLU A 200 19.26 -8.98 -27.45
C GLU A 200 18.93 -9.98 -26.32
N VAL A 201 19.80 -10.95 -25.99
CA VAL A 201 19.49 -12.01 -25.01
C VAL A 201 19.80 -11.53 -23.60
N ASP A 202 18.75 -11.31 -22.81
CA ASP A 202 18.84 -10.76 -21.45
C ASP A 202 19.33 -11.78 -20.41
N VAL A 203 19.13 -13.08 -20.68
CA VAL A 203 19.41 -14.20 -19.75
C VAL A 203 19.43 -15.53 -20.50
N ILE A 204 20.34 -16.43 -20.12
CA ILE A 204 20.49 -17.77 -20.70
C ILE A 204 20.11 -18.83 -19.67
N ILE A 205 19.17 -19.71 -20.01
CA ILE A 205 18.79 -20.88 -19.20
C ILE A 205 19.42 -22.13 -19.81
N VAL A 206 20.25 -22.85 -19.03
CA VAL A 206 20.74 -24.18 -19.38
C VAL A 206 19.88 -25.21 -18.64
N ALA A 207 19.02 -25.91 -19.37
CA ALA A 207 18.02 -26.82 -18.80
C ALA A 207 18.24 -28.27 -19.23
N ARG A 208 18.04 -29.20 -18.29
CA ARG A 208 18.01 -30.64 -18.54
C ARG A 208 16.69 -31.22 -18.03
N GLY A 209 16.16 -32.22 -18.73
CA GLY A 209 15.09 -33.06 -18.21
C GLY A 209 15.61 -34.07 -17.17
N GLY A 210 14.70 -34.89 -16.62
CA GLY A 210 15.10 -36.03 -15.80
C GLY A 210 15.96 -37.04 -16.59
N GLY A 211 16.83 -37.75 -15.88
CA GLY A 211 17.74 -38.76 -16.42
C GLY A 211 18.63 -39.32 -15.31
N SER A 212 19.68 -40.06 -15.67
CA SER A 212 20.58 -40.67 -14.69
C SER A 212 21.59 -39.68 -14.12
N VAL A 213 22.33 -40.08 -13.08
CA VAL A 213 23.49 -39.30 -12.57
C VAL A 213 24.60 -39.21 -13.62
N GLU A 214 24.74 -40.21 -14.50
CA GLU A 214 25.79 -40.23 -15.53
C GLU A 214 25.55 -39.15 -16.61
N ASP A 215 24.31 -38.88 -16.96
CA ASP A 215 23.95 -37.80 -17.89
C ASP A 215 23.98 -36.38 -17.26
N LEU A 216 24.49 -36.23 -16.02
CA LEU A 216 24.94 -34.95 -15.45
C LEU A 216 26.41 -34.64 -15.76
N LEU A 217 27.22 -35.65 -16.08
CA LEU A 217 28.67 -35.50 -16.21
C LEU A 217 29.10 -34.46 -17.26
N PRO A 218 28.44 -34.31 -18.43
CA PRO A 218 28.76 -33.24 -19.38
C PRO A 218 28.68 -31.82 -18.78
N PHE A 219 27.80 -31.60 -17.81
CA PHE A 219 27.62 -30.31 -17.14
C PHE A 219 28.62 -30.08 -15.98
N SER A 220 29.50 -31.03 -15.74
CA SER A 220 30.64 -30.88 -14.82
C SER A 220 31.98 -30.88 -15.55
N ASP A 221 31.97 -30.78 -16.89
CA ASP A 221 33.18 -30.63 -17.69
C ASP A 221 33.77 -29.23 -17.57
N GLU A 222 35.09 -29.14 -17.59
CA GLU A 222 35.83 -27.89 -17.44
C GLU A 222 35.54 -26.88 -18.56
N GLU A 223 35.33 -27.32 -19.79
CA GLU A 223 35.07 -26.40 -20.91
C GLU A 223 33.69 -25.71 -20.78
N VAL A 224 32.66 -26.46 -20.37
CA VAL A 224 31.32 -25.91 -20.10
C VAL A 224 31.39 -24.90 -18.95
N VAL A 225 32.04 -25.29 -17.85
CA VAL A 225 32.14 -24.47 -16.64
C VAL A 225 32.92 -23.17 -16.89
N ARG A 226 34.04 -23.24 -17.63
CA ARG A 226 34.81 -22.04 -18.03
C ARG A 226 34.05 -21.16 -19.03
N THR A 227 33.28 -21.75 -19.93
CA THR A 227 32.45 -21.00 -20.89
C THR A 227 31.38 -20.18 -20.16
N VAL A 228 30.65 -20.79 -19.21
CA VAL A 228 29.66 -20.05 -18.40
C VAL A 228 30.33 -19.03 -17.47
N ALA A 229 31.50 -19.32 -16.89
CA ALA A 229 32.23 -18.36 -16.05
C ALA A 229 32.75 -17.12 -16.80
N ALA A 230 32.77 -17.17 -18.13
CA ALA A 230 33.22 -16.11 -19.04
C ALA A 230 32.07 -15.43 -19.80
N ALA A 231 30.83 -15.90 -19.64
CA ALA A 231 29.65 -15.31 -20.27
C ALA A 231 29.41 -13.88 -19.75
N ARG A 232 28.91 -13.03 -20.65
CA ARG A 232 28.48 -11.66 -20.36
C ARG A 232 27.02 -11.62 -19.95
N THR A 233 26.19 -12.47 -20.55
CA THR A 233 24.76 -12.58 -20.22
C THR A 233 24.57 -13.48 -18.99
N PRO A 234 23.73 -13.11 -18.00
CA PRO A 234 23.46 -13.94 -16.83
C PRO A 234 22.98 -15.35 -17.19
N VAL A 235 23.54 -16.37 -16.55
CA VAL A 235 23.27 -17.79 -16.80
C VAL A 235 22.57 -18.46 -15.62
N VAL A 236 21.48 -19.17 -15.93
CA VAL A 236 20.67 -19.94 -14.98
C VAL A 236 20.84 -21.43 -15.23
N SER A 237 21.33 -22.16 -14.23
CA SER A 237 21.39 -23.64 -14.30
C SER A 237 20.09 -24.25 -13.80
N ALA A 238 19.51 -25.16 -14.59
CA ALA A 238 18.25 -25.85 -14.33
C ALA A 238 18.36 -27.36 -14.63
N ILE A 239 19.37 -28.00 -14.05
CA ILE A 239 19.88 -29.32 -14.49
C ILE A 239 19.61 -30.46 -13.50
N GLY A 240 19.59 -30.18 -12.18
CA GLY A 240 19.59 -31.24 -11.16
C GLY A 240 18.89 -30.87 -9.84
N HIS A 241 18.39 -31.91 -9.17
CA HIS A 241 17.84 -31.84 -7.81
C HIS A 241 18.96 -31.96 -6.74
N GLU A 242 18.66 -31.63 -5.48
CA GLU A 242 19.67 -31.39 -4.43
C GLU A 242 20.81 -32.42 -4.23
N PRO A 243 20.62 -33.76 -4.29
CA PRO A 243 21.76 -34.69 -4.18
C PRO A 243 22.71 -34.67 -5.40
N ASP A 244 22.30 -34.07 -6.50
CA ASP A 244 22.89 -34.17 -7.84
C ASP A 244 23.24 -32.77 -8.39
N SER A 245 24.19 -32.10 -7.74
CA SER A 245 24.61 -30.73 -8.11
C SER A 245 25.86 -30.76 -9.03
N PRO A 246 25.73 -30.53 -10.35
CA PRO A 246 26.88 -30.45 -11.27
C PRO A 246 27.73 -29.20 -10.98
N LEU A 247 28.98 -29.18 -11.46
CA LEU A 247 29.86 -28.02 -11.26
C LEU A 247 29.32 -26.73 -11.91
N LEU A 248 28.46 -26.84 -12.93
CA LEU A 248 27.77 -25.69 -13.52
C LEU A 248 26.91 -24.91 -12.51
N ASP A 249 26.25 -25.59 -11.57
CA ASP A 249 25.40 -24.95 -10.55
C ASP A 249 26.19 -24.00 -9.64
N LEU A 250 27.50 -24.22 -9.51
CA LEU A 250 28.38 -23.41 -8.68
C LEU A 250 28.82 -22.13 -9.40
N VAL A 251 29.04 -22.18 -10.71
CA VAL A 251 29.40 -21.01 -11.53
C VAL A 251 28.17 -20.18 -11.91
N ALA A 252 27.08 -20.82 -12.33
CA ALA A 252 25.86 -20.15 -12.80
C ALA A 252 25.39 -19.08 -11.79
N ASP A 253 24.95 -17.94 -12.30
CA ASP A 253 24.56 -16.79 -11.48
C ASP A 253 23.40 -17.14 -10.55
N VAL A 254 22.41 -17.87 -11.09
CA VAL A 254 21.28 -18.40 -10.33
C VAL A 254 21.11 -19.90 -10.58
N ARG A 255 20.95 -20.63 -9.48
CA ARG A 255 20.59 -22.06 -9.49
C ARG A 255 19.07 -22.23 -9.40
N ALA A 256 18.51 -23.01 -10.31
CA ALA A 256 17.14 -23.49 -10.26
C ALA A 256 17.11 -25.01 -9.99
N SER A 257 16.17 -25.45 -9.15
CA SER A 257 16.04 -26.87 -8.77
C SER A 257 15.38 -27.74 -9.85
N THR A 258 14.66 -27.10 -10.78
CA THR A 258 13.96 -27.73 -11.90
C THR A 258 13.85 -26.75 -13.07
N PRO A 259 13.60 -27.21 -14.31
CA PRO A 259 13.27 -26.33 -15.44
C PRO A 259 12.09 -25.37 -15.14
N THR A 260 11.06 -25.86 -14.45
CA THR A 260 9.91 -25.06 -14.00
C THR A 260 10.30 -23.98 -12.97
N ASP A 261 11.21 -24.27 -12.05
CA ASP A 261 11.76 -23.30 -11.09
C ASP A 261 12.60 -22.22 -11.80
N ALA A 262 13.32 -22.59 -12.87
CA ALA A 262 14.07 -21.62 -13.68
C ALA A 262 13.13 -20.61 -14.35
N ALA A 263 12.07 -21.08 -15.00
CA ALA A 263 11.05 -20.20 -15.56
C ALA A 263 10.42 -19.27 -14.49
N LYS A 264 10.21 -19.77 -13.27
CA LYS A 264 9.67 -18.97 -12.15
C LYS A 264 10.64 -17.93 -11.59
N LYS A 265 11.94 -18.20 -11.60
CA LYS A 265 12.99 -17.28 -11.12
C LYS A 265 13.34 -16.21 -12.15
N VAL A 266 13.29 -16.56 -13.43
CA VAL A 266 13.64 -15.67 -14.55
C VAL A 266 12.46 -14.79 -14.97
N VAL A 267 11.24 -15.33 -15.03
CA VAL A 267 10.07 -14.61 -15.53
C VAL A 267 9.14 -14.26 -14.37
N PRO A 268 8.98 -12.97 -14.00
CA PRO A 268 8.04 -12.56 -12.96
C PRO A 268 6.59 -12.73 -13.42
N ASP A 269 5.65 -12.68 -12.47
CA ASP A 269 4.23 -12.76 -12.79
C ASP A 269 3.67 -11.39 -13.19
N VAL A 270 3.22 -11.25 -14.45
CA VAL A 270 2.52 -10.04 -14.92
C VAL A 270 1.30 -9.76 -14.05
N GLY A 271 0.57 -10.80 -13.61
CA GLY A 271 -0.64 -10.65 -12.84
C GLY A 271 -0.38 -10.00 -11.48
N GLU A 272 0.64 -10.47 -10.78
CA GLU A 272 1.04 -9.93 -9.47
C GLU A 272 1.55 -8.49 -9.58
N GLU A 273 2.41 -8.18 -10.56
CA GLU A 273 2.95 -6.83 -10.73
C GLU A 273 1.91 -5.81 -11.23
N LEU A 274 0.99 -6.20 -12.14
CA LEU A 274 -0.15 -5.35 -12.51
C LEU A 274 -1.05 -5.07 -11.31
N GLU A 275 -1.31 -6.07 -10.47
CA GLU A 275 -2.14 -5.89 -9.28
C GLU A 275 -1.44 -5.01 -8.24
N ARG A 276 -0.13 -5.15 -8.08
CA ARG A 276 0.69 -4.26 -7.26
C ARG A 276 0.63 -2.80 -7.73
N VAL A 277 0.68 -2.57 -9.05
CA VAL A 277 0.50 -1.23 -9.65
C VAL A 277 -0.90 -0.68 -9.37
N ARG A 278 -1.97 -1.48 -9.53
CA ARG A 278 -3.35 -1.06 -9.18
C ARG A 278 -3.48 -0.70 -7.70
N GLN A 279 -2.89 -1.49 -6.81
CA GLN A 279 -2.90 -1.22 -5.36
C GLN A 279 -2.16 0.07 -5.02
N LEU A 280 -1.02 0.34 -5.64
CA LEU A 280 -0.29 1.61 -5.48
C LEU A 280 -1.10 2.80 -6.00
N GLN A 281 -1.73 2.68 -7.18
CA GLN A 281 -2.62 3.70 -7.73
C GLN A 281 -3.80 3.99 -6.79
N ALA A 282 -4.50 2.96 -6.31
CA ALA A 282 -5.63 3.09 -5.41
C ALA A 282 -5.23 3.68 -4.03
N ARG A 283 -4.03 3.37 -3.53
CA ARG A 283 -3.46 4.00 -2.34
C ARG A 283 -3.14 5.48 -2.57
N GLY A 284 -2.56 5.82 -3.72
CA GLY A 284 -2.28 7.21 -4.10
C GLY A 284 -3.54 8.06 -4.19
N LEU A 285 -4.57 7.57 -4.89
CA LEU A 285 -5.87 8.25 -5.00
C LEU A 285 -6.50 8.47 -3.61
N ARG A 286 -6.55 7.43 -2.75
CA ARG A 286 -7.07 7.59 -1.38
C ARG A 286 -6.30 8.61 -0.53
N ALA A 287 -4.98 8.71 -0.71
CA ALA A 287 -4.17 9.69 0.01
C ALA A 287 -4.46 11.12 -0.46
N VAL A 288 -4.67 11.33 -1.77
CA VAL A 288 -5.03 12.63 -2.34
C VAL A 288 -6.46 13.03 -1.96
N SER A 289 -7.46 12.16 -2.13
CA SER A 289 -8.83 12.43 -1.69
C SER A 289 -8.88 12.72 -0.19
N GLY A 290 -8.23 11.89 0.64
CA GLY A 290 -8.15 12.11 2.08
C GLY A 290 -7.39 13.38 2.50
N LEU A 291 -6.57 13.97 1.63
CA LEU A 291 -6.02 15.32 1.83
C LEU A 291 -7.07 16.38 1.48
N LEU A 292 -7.66 16.31 0.28
CA LEU A 292 -8.67 17.26 -0.19
C LEU A 292 -9.86 17.34 0.79
N ASP A 293 -10.45 16.21 1.19
CA ASP A 293 -11.57 16.20 2.14
C ASP A 293 -11.20 16.82 3.50
N ARG A 294 -9.93 16.76 3.92
CA ARG A 294 -9.46 17.38 5.18
C ARG A 294 -9.33 18.89 5.03
N GLU A 295 -8.76 19.37 3.93
CA GLU A 295 -8.65 20.80 3.66
C GLU A 295 -10.03 21.43 3.42
N GLU A 296 -10.94 20.76 2.70
CA GLU A 296 -12.33 21.21 2.50
C GLU A 296 -13.08 21.28 3.84
N ARG A 297 -12.99 20.25 4.68
CA ARG A 297 -13.60 20.28 6.03
C ARG A 297 -12.96 21.34 6.94
N GLY A 298 -11.66 21.56 6.84
CA GLY A 298 -10.93 22.61 7.56
C GLY A 298 -11.39 24.01 7.16
N LEU A 299 -11.50 24.26 5.85
CA LEU A 299 -12.00 25.51 5.28
C LEU A 299 -13.46 25.76 5.66
N ALA A 300 -14.33 24.76 5.50
CA ALA A 300 -15.74 24.84 5.88
C ALA A 300 -15.90 25.15 7.38
N HIS A 301 -15.12 24.49 8.25
CA HIS A 301 -15.12 24.78 9.69
C HIS A 301 -14.59 26.18 10.02
N ALA A 302 -13.56 26.67 9.32
CA ALA A 302 -13.05 28.02 9.50
C ALA A 302 -14.11 29.08 9.11
N LEU A 303 -14.75 28.91 7.96
CA LEU A 303 -15.82 29.79 7.47
C LEU A 303 -17.08 29.77 8.34
N ALA A 304 -17.41 28.61 8.93
CA ALA A 304 -18.56 28.46 9.83
C ALA A 304 -18.38 29.11 11.21
N ARG A 305 -17.20 29.70 11.52
CA ARG A 305 -17.00 30.39 12.82
C ARG A 305 -17.88 31.64 12.91
N PRO A 306 -18.52 31.93 14.06
CA PRO A 306 -19.43 33.07 14.22
C PRO A 306 -18.85 34.43 13.81
N VAL A 307 -17.53 34.62 13.92
CA VAL A 307 -16.83 35.84 13.51
C VAL A 307 -16.85 36.08 11.99
N PHE A 308 -16.90 35.01 11.18
CA PHE A 308 -17.04 35.11 9.72
C PHE A 308 -18.50 35.09 9.26
N VAL A 309 -19.39 34.36 9.96
CA VAL A 309 -20.81 34.27 9.60
C VAL A 309 -21.60 35.53 10.01
N HIS A 310 -21.31 36.09 11.19
CA HIS A 310 -21.96 37.29 11.73
C HIS A 310 -20.92 38.28 12.30
N PRO A 311 -20.07 38.88 11.45
CA PRO A 311 -19.05 39.82 11.90
C PRO A 311 -19.65 41.05 12.62
N GLN A 312 -20.88 41.44 12.31
CA GLN A 312 -21.56 42.57 12.96
C GLN A 312 -21.96 42.29 14.42
N ARG A 313 -22.08 41.03 14.86
CA ARG A 313 -22.66 40.70 16.18
C ARG A 313 -21.95 41.37 17.36
N MET A 314 -20.63 41.60 17.24
CA MET A 314 -19.87 42.33 18.26
C MET A 314 -20.24 43.82 18.36
N VAL A 315 -20.74 44.41 17.28
CA VAL A 315 -21.24 45.79 17.22
C VAL A 315 -22.70 45.83 17.63
N GLU A 316 -23.55 44.93 17.12
CA GLU A 316 -24.97 44.80 17.48
C GLU A 316 -25.17 44.74 19.01
N ILE A 317 -24.41 43.90 19.70
CA ILE A 317 -24.46 43.80 21.18
C ILE A 317 -24.13 45.13 21.87
N ARG A 318 -23.26 45.97 21.28
CA ARG A 318 -22.89 47.29 21.82
C ARG A 318 -23.90 48.36 21.47
N GLU A 319 -24.58 48.25 20.34
CA GLU A 319 -25.71 49.09 19.96
C GLU A 319 -26.90 48.83 20.90
N ASP A 320 -27.23 47.56 21.16
CA ASP A 320 -28.26 47.15 22.14
C ASP A 320 -27.94 47.66 23.57
N GLU A 321 -26.68 47.49 24.02
CA GLU A 321 -26.22 48.01 25.31
C GLU A 321 -26.37 49.54 25.39
N LEU A 322 -26.00 50.26 24.32
CA LEU A 322 -26.08 51.72 24.24
C LEU A 322 -27.54 52.20 24.25
N GLU A 323 -28.42 51.56 23.48
CA GLU A 323 -29.85 51.88 23.47
C GLU A 323 -30.48 51.63 24.84
N ALA A 324 -30.18 50.49 25.48
CA ALA A 324 -30.66 50.16 26.82
C ALA A 324 -30.15 51.13 27.91
N LEU A 325 -28.94 51.66 27.76
CA LEU A 325 -28.38 52.70 28.64
C LEU A 325 -29.01 54.07 28.38
N LEU A 326 -29.16 54.49 27.13
CA LEU A 326 -29.83 55.75 26.76
C LEU A 326 -31.30 55.75 27.19
N GLY A 327 -32.02 54.64 26.99
CA GLY A 327 -33.40 54.45 27.45
C GLY A 327 -33.54 54.43 28.97
N ARG A 328 -32.50 54.02 29.72
CA ARG A 328 -32.44 54.20 31.19
C ARG A 328 -32.20 55.65 31.55
N ALA A 329 -31.17 56.29 30.99
CA ALA A 329 -30.81 57.67 31.28
C ALA A 329 -31.97 58.64 31.03
N ARG A 330 -32.67 58.50 29.89
CA ARG A 330 -33.86 59.30 29.55
C ARG A 330 -34.99 59.12 30.56
N ARG A 331 -35.30 57.89 30.97
CA ARG A 331 -36.35 57.62 31.99
C ARG A 331 -35.98 58.17 33.36
N THR A 332 -34.75 57.94 33.82
CA THR A 332 -34.27 58.47 35.11
C THR A 332 -34.28 60.00 35.12
N LEU A 333 -33.84 60.65 34.03
CA LEU A 333 -33.91 62.11 33.91
C LEU A 333 -35.36 62.61 33.88
N GLY A 334 -36.25 61.96 33.13
CA GLY A 334 -37.69 62.26 33.12
C GLY A 334 -38.28 62.23 34.54
N HIS A 335 -38.12 61.11 35.26
CA HIS A 335 -38.62 60.98 36.64
C HIS A 335 -38.06 62.05 37.61
N LEU A 336 -36.81 62.51 37.41
CA LEU A 336 -36.24 63.59 38.21
C LEU A 336 -36.86 64.95 37.87
N LEU A 337 -37.14 65.22 36.60
CA LEU A 337 -37.83 66.43 36.16
C LEU A 337 -39.30 66.44 36.60
N ASP A 338 -40.04 65.35 36.40
CA ASP A 338 -41.44 65.19 36.83
C ASP A 338 -41.58 65.38 38.35
N ARG A 339 -40.62 64.87 39.12
CA ARG A 339 -40.55 65.07 40.56
C ARG A 339 -40.26 66.52 40.93
N ALA A 340 -39.29 67.16 40.28
CA ALA A 340 -38.95 68.56 40.53
C ALA A 340 -40.12 69.51 40.20
N ASP A 341 -40.84 69.25 39.11
CA ASP A 341 -42.04 69.99 38.72
C ASP A 341 -43.18 69.78 39.74
N SER A 342 -43.39 68.54 40.19
CA SER A 342 -44.34 68.22 41.27
C SER A 342 -44.00 68.91 42.59
N GLU A 343 -42.73 68.94 42.98
CA GLU A 343 -42.25 69.65 44.19
C GLU A 343 -42.40 71.17 44.05
N LEU A 344 -42.15 71.73 42.86
CA LEU A 344 -42.37 73.14 42.53
C LEU A 344 -43.85 73.52 42.60
N ALA A 345 -44.71 72.75 41.93
CA ALA A 345 -46.17 72.96 41.90
C ALA A 345 -46.77 72.86 43.31
N HIS A 346 -46.34 71.88 44.11
CA HIS A 346 -46.77 71.74 45.50
C HIS A 346 -46.28 72.91 46.38
N THR A 347 -45.05 73.38 46.18
CA THR A 347 -44.50 74.54 46.90
C THR A 347 -45.25 75.82 46.53
N LEU A 348 -45.56 76.04 45.25
CA LEU A 348 -46.39 77.15 44.78
C LEU A 348 -47.79 77.09 45.40
N ALA A 349 -48.45 75.93 45.38
CA ALA A 349 -49.77 75.75 45.99
C ALA A 349 -49.76 76.06 47.50
N ARG A 350 -48.69 75.67 48.23
CA ARG A 350 -48.51 76.04 49.64
C ARG A 350 -48.33 77.55 49.85
N VAL A 351 -47.55 78.21 49.01
CA VAL A 351 -47.36 79.68 49.06
C VAL A 351 -48.68 80.41 48.80
N VAL A 352 -49.46 79.97 47.81
CA VAL A 352 -50.79 80.54 47.52
C VAL A 352 -51.76 80.30 48.68
N ALA A 353 -51.84 79.06 49.20
CA ALA A 353 -52.76 78.69 50.29
C ALA A 353 -52.44 79.37 51.63
N LEU A 354 -51.17 79.69 51.90
CA LEU A 354 -50.72 80.45 53.07
C LEU A 354 -50.71 81.96 52.83
N SER A 355 -51.07 82.44 51.63
CA SER A 355 -51.13 83.87 51.37
C SER A 355 -52.32 84.51 52.10
N PRO A 356 -52.13 85.67 52.77
CA PRO A 356 -53.24 86.42 53.33
C PRO A 356 -54.26 86.83 52.26
N ALA A 357 -53.81 87.08 51.03
CA ALA A 357 -54.67 87.42 49.89
C ALA A 357 -55.70 86.32 49.59
N ALA A 358 -55.27 85.06 49.42
CA ALA A 358 -56.19 83.94 49.14
C ALA A 358 -57.17 83.66 50.30
N THR A 359 -56.78 84.01 51.54
CA THR A 359 -57.71 83.94 52.69
C THR A 359 -58.78 85.04 52.61
N LEU A 360 -58.40 86.26 52.21
CA LEU A 360 -59.33 87.37 52.02
C LEU A 360 -60.26 87.14 50.81
N GLU A 361 -59.75 86.59 49.70
CA GLU A 361 -60.52 86.20 48.50
C GLU A 361 -61.62 85.16 48.80
N ARG A 362 -61.41 84.31 49.81
CA ARG A 362 -62.42 83.33 50.28
C ARG A 362 -63.54 83.96 51.13
N GLY A 363 -63.60 85.29 51.23
CA GLY A 363 -64.67 86.02 51.91
C GLY A 363 -64.43 86.27 53.41
N TYR A 364 -63.26 85.91 53.95
CA TYR A 364 -62.88 86.27 55.31
C TYR A 364 -62.42 87.73 55.37
N ALA A 365 -62.78 88.42 56.46
CA ALA A 365 -62.31 89.78 56.74
C ALA A 365 -61.33 89.78 57.91
N VAL A 366 -60.23 90.53 57.80
CA VAL A 366 -59.33 90.82 58.92
C VAL A 366 -59.80 92.11 59.59
N LEU A 367 -60.27 91.99 60.85
CA LEU A 367 -60.70 93.13 61.66
C LEU A 367 -59.48 93.82 62.28
N GLN A 368 -59.42 95.14 62.17
CA GLN A 368 -58.37 95.99 62.72
C GLN A 368 -58.96 97.14 63.53
N ARG A 369 -58.30 97.53 64.62
CA ARG A 369 -58.58 98.77 65.35
C ARG A 369 -58.08 100.00 64.56
N ALA A 370 -58.42 101.20 65.01
CA ALA A 370 -58.01 102.46 64.38
C ALA A 370 -56.47 102.68 64.32
N ASP A 371 -55.71 102.00 65.19
CA ASP A 371 -54.25 101.96 65.24
C ASP A 371 -53.62 100.94 64.26
N GLY A 372 -54.44 100.13 63.59
CA GLY A 372 -54.01 99.06 62.67
C GLY A 372 -53.75 97.70 63.33
N HIS A 373 -53.91 97.57 64.66
CA HIS A 373 -53.76 96.28 65.33
C HIS A 373 -54.90 95.33 64.97
N VAL A 374 -54.58 94.07 64.66
CA VAL A 374 -55.60 93.05 64.33
C VAL A 374 -56.33 92.62 65.59
N VAL A 375 -57.66 92.63 65.56
CA VAL A 375 -58.52 92.12 66.62
C VAL A 375 -58.58 90.59 66.53
N ARG A 376 -58.27 89.90 67.62
CA ARG A 376 -58.23 88.43 67.71
C ARG A 376 -59.16 87.84 68.78
N SER A 377 -59.55 88.63 69.78
CA SER A 377 -60.47 88.23 70.84
C SER A 377 -61.66 89.19 70.93
N PRO A 378 -62.89 88.74 71.25
CA PRO A 378 -64.02 89.62 71.51
C PRO A 378 -63.77 90.61 72.67
N GLU A 379 -62.91 90.25 73.63
CA GLU A 379 -62.51 91.09 74.77
C GLU A 379 -61.64 92.29 74.34
N GLU A 380 -61.07 92.25 73.13
CA GLU A 380 -60.28 93.34 72.55
C GLU A 380 -61.15 94.41 71.86
N VAL A 381 -62.45 94.49 72.14
CA VAL A 381 -63.32 95.53 71.57
C VAL A 381 -64.38 96.01 72.58
N ALA A 382 -64.55 97.33 72.70
CA ALA A 382 -65.60 97.92 73.51
C ALA A 382 -66.90 98.13 72.70
N PRO A 383 -68.08 98.15 73.35
CA PRO A 383 -69.32 98.56 72.69
C PRO A 383 -69.17 99.96 72.07
N HIS A 384 -69.64 100.10 70.83
CA HIS A 384 -69.51 101.29 69.97
C HIS A 384 -68.11 101.60 69.41
N ASP A 385 -67.09 100.75 69.60
CA ASP A 385 -65.81 100.89 68.89
C ASP A 385 -66.00 100.77 67.37
N VAL A 386 -65.29 101.63 66.63
CA VAL A 386 -65.21 101.58 65.15
C VAL A 386 -63.97 100.80 64.75
N LEU A 387 -64.19 99.60 64.23
CA LEU A 387 -63.17 98.75 63.60
C LEU A 387 -63.10 99.02 62.09
N ARG A 388 -62.02 98.57 61.46
CA ARG A 388 -61.86 98.45 60.01
C ARG A 388 -61.82 96.98 59.63
N ALA A 389 -62.74 96.55 58.78
CA ALA A 389 -62.69 95.25 58.12
C ALA A 389 -61.89 95.39 56.82
N ARG A 390 -60.81 94.61 56.69
CA ARG A 390 -60.09 94.43 55.43
C ARG A 390 -60.55 93.15 54.75
N VAL A 391 -60.96 93.26 53.49
CA VAL A 391 -61.42 92.15 52.64
C VAL A 391 -60.49 91.98 51.43
N ALA A 392 -60.85 91.12 50.47
CA ALA A 392 -60.04 90.84 49.28
C ALA A 392 -59.69 92.11 48.50
N ASP A 393 -60.69 92.95 48.26
CA ASP A 393 -60.56 94.24 47.59
C ASP A 393 -61.06 95.37 48.52
N GLY A 394 -60.11 96.11 49.08
CA GLY A 394 -60.38 97.28 49.92
C GLY A 394 -60.63 97.04 51.41
N THR A 395 -61.06 98.12 52.07
CA THR A 395 -61.34 98.19 53.52
C THR A 395 -62.56 99.05 53.80
N PHE A 396 -63.42 98.63 54.73
CA PHE A 396 -64.57 99.41 55.20
C PHE A 396 -64.66 99.43 56.72
N SER A 397 -65.40 100.38 57.28
CA SER A 397 -65.58 100.49 58.73
C SER A 397 -66.75 99.63 59.23
N VAL A 398 -66.60 99.03 60.41
CA VAL A 398 -67.62 98.23 61.10
C VAL A 398 -67.67 98.68 62.56
N THR A 399 -68.85 99.02 63.06
CA THR A 399 -69.04 99.47 64.44
C THR A 399 -69.57 98.32 65.29
N VAL A 400 -68.99 98.09 66.47
CA VAL A 400 -69.46 97.05 67.39
C VAL A 400 -70.73 97.49 68.11
N SER A 401 -71.80 96.70 67.98
CA SER A 401 -73.07 96.92 68.69
C SER A 401 -73.01 96.31 70.10
N PRO A 402 -73.63 96.93 71.13
CA PRO A 402 -73.79 96.30 72.44
C PRO A 402 -74.59 94.99 72.35
N ALA A 403 -74.24 94.02 73.21
CA ALA A 403 -74.63 92.61 73.07
C ALA A 403 -76.13 92.31 73.17
N ASP A 404 -76.95 93.24 73.67
CA ASP A 404 -78.41 93.07 73.82
C ASP A 404 -79.22 93.42 72.55
N ALA A 405 -78.56 93.72 71.42
CA ALA A 405 -79.18 94.23 70.20
C ALA A 405 -79.39 93.20 69.07
N VAL A 406 -79.40 91.89 69.35
CA VAL A 406 -79.70 90.84 68.35
C VAL A 406 -80.71 89.82 68.89
N GLY A 407 -82.00 90.11 68.69
CA GLY A 407 -83.05 89.08 68.66
C GLY A 407 -83.07 88.37 67.30
N PRO A 408 -83.59 87.13 67.20
CA PRO A 408 -83.45 86.31 66.01
C PRO A 408 -84.26 86.88 64.84
N ALA A 409 -83.62 87.01 63.68
CA ALA A 409 -84.27 87.36 62.42
C ALA A 409 -84.14 86.19 61.43
N ASP A 410 -85.28 85.84 60.85
CA ASP A 410 -85.55 84.63 60.08
C ASP A 410 -84.56 84.31 58.95
N ALA A 411 -84.28 83.01 58.82
CA ALA A 411 -83.72 82.39 57.62
C ALA A 411 -84.70 81.30 57.12
N ALA A 412 -85.87 81.74 56.65
CA ALA A 412 -86.75 80.96 55.78
C ALA A 412 -86.64 81.49 54.34
N ASP A 413 -86.89 80.61 53.36
CA ASP A 413 -86.79 80.84 51.91
C ASP A 413 -85.43 81.21 51.31
N ALA A 414 -84.67 80.16 50.97
CA ALA A 414 -83.98 80.06 49.67
C ALA A 414 -83.74 78.58 49.29
N ALA A 415 -84.81 77.84 48.99
CA ALA A 415 -84.69 76.53 48.32
C ALA A 415 -84.84 76.71 46.80
N GLY A 416 -84.01 76.01 45.99
CA GLY A 416 -84.35 75.75 44.59
C GLY A 416 -83.21 75.73 43.56
N ALA A 417 -82.94 74.53 43.01
CA ALA A 417 -82.42 74.21 41.66
C ALA A 417 -81.01 74.75 41.26
N ALA A 418 -80.13 73.98 40.62
CA ALA A 418 -80.38 72.94 39.63
C ALA A 418 -79.23 71.91 39.48
N ASP A 419 -79.60 70.68 39.14
CA ASP A 419 -78.81 69.59 38.52
C ASP A 419 -79.21 69.56 37.00
N PRO A 420 -78.70 68.71 36.04
CA PRO A 420 -78.14 67.35 36.23
C PRO A 420 -77.07 66.84 35.20
N ALA A 421 -76.76 65.53 35.34
CA ALA A 421 -76.44 64.52 34.30
C ALA A 421 -74.98 64.37 33.75
N GLY A 422 -74.49 63.14 33.46
CA GLY A 422 -75.07 61.80 33.71
C GLY A 422 -74.34 60.62 33.01
N ALA A 423 -74.70 59.38 33.40
CA ALA A 423 -74.34 58.04 32.86
C ALA A 423 -72.84 57.61 32.91
N ALA A 424 -72.42 56.41 33.35
CA ALA A 424 -72.90 55.01 33.17
C ALA A 424 -72.69 54.48 31.72
N ASP A 425 -72.36 53.21 31.44
CA ASP A 425 -72.21 52.01 32.27
C ASP A 425 -71.25 50.97 31.60
N SER A 426 -71.07 49.88 32.34
CA SER A 426 -70.24 48.66 32.30
C SER A 426 -70.43 47.59 31.18
N ALA A 427 -69.69 46.47 31.35
CA ALA A 427 -69.80 45.13 30.71
C ALA A 427 -69.25 44.96 29.27
N GLY A 428 -68.76 43.79 28.83
CA GLY A 428 -68.49 42.52 29.54
C GLY A 428 -68.57 41.28 28.61
N ALA A 429 -67.74 40.25 28.86
CA ALA A 429 -67.67 38.92 28.18
C ALA A 429 -67.34 38.93 26.66
N ALA A 430 -66.44 38.12 26.08
CA ALA A 430 -66.07 36.70 26.24
C ALA A 430 -67.02 35.72 25.52
N ASP A 431 -66.53 35.08 24.45
CA ASP A 431 -66.95 33.75 24.00
C ASP A 431 -65.82 33.07 23.17
N ALA A 432 -65.90 31.74 22.99
CA ALA A 432 -64.85 30.90 22.41
C ALA A 432 -65.37 29.95 21.32
N ALA A 433 -64.54 29.63 20.31
CA ALA A 433 -64.61 28.36 19.57
C ALA A 433 -63.35 28.11 18.71
N ASP A 434 -62.92 26.86 18.70
CA ASP A 434 -61.84 26.20 17.91
C ASP A 434 -62.51 25.37 16.77
N PRO A 435 -61.90 24.42 16.03
CA PRO A 435 -60.53 24.26 15.47
C PRO A 435 -60.54 24.00 13.93
N ALA A 436 -59.34 23.91 13.29
CA ALA A 436 -59.02 22.88 12.28
C ALA A 436 -57.54 22.92 11.81
N GLY A 437 -56.89 21.74 11.72
CA GLY A 437 -55.60 21.54 11.04
C GLY A 437 -55.75 21.26 9.52
N PRO A 438 -54.76 20.67 8.82
CA PRO A 438 -53.98 19.51 9.28
C PRO A 438 -52.45 19.59 9.06
N ALA A 439 -51.76 18.50 9.42
CA ALA A 439 -50.33 18.27 9.16
C ALA A 439 -50.13 17.13 8.15
N ASP A 440 -48.97 17.11 7.47
CA ASP A 440 -48.54 16.05 6.53
C ASP A 440 -47.36 15.20 7.11
N PRO A 441 -47.09 13.99 6.57
CA PRO A 441 -46.39 12.93 7.32
C PRO A 441 -45.07 12.40 6.70
N GLU A 442 -44.37 11.55 7.47
CA GLU A 442 -43.42 10.48 7.02
C GLU A 442 -42.16 10.90 6.20
N ALA A 443 -41.04 10.15 6.12
CA ALA A 443 -40.38 9.12 6.94
C ALA A 443 -38.87 9.14 6.52
N ALA A 444 -37.91 8.33 7.01
CA ALA A 444 -37.85 7.18 7.90
C ALA A 444 -36.44 7.09 8.56
N SER A 445 -36.19 6.12 9.45
CA SER A 445 -34.83 5.63 9.76
C SER A 445 -34.86 4.16 10.17
N GLN A 446 -34.02 3.36 9.51
CA GLN A 446 -33.49 2.07 9.97
C GLN A 446 -31.96 2.16 9.90
#